data_AF-A0AB39Z7R2-F1
#
_entry.id   AF-A0AB39Z7R2-F1
#
_cell.length_a   1.000
_cell.length_b   1.000
_cell.length_c   1.000
_cell.angle_alpha   90.00
_cell.angle_beta   90.00
_cell.angle_gamma   90.00
#
_symmetry.space_group_name_H-M   'P 1'
#
loop_
_entity.id
_entity.type
_entity.pdbx_description
1 polymer ?
#
loop_
_entity_poly.entity_id
_entity_poly.type
_entity_poly.pdbx_seq_one_letter_code
_entity_poly.pdbx_strand_id
1 'polypeptide(L)'
;MEDQANNTTSSNPKPSETPVLNISGKVETTQKTPRTMGKKKADPPPPTVPETPKINPTTFPVIMGRILLKSNDPPEPVSKMNLSDFKQYLCLLCMDKPSKRKLVSHMFISNEKELDSDFLKVRKIYENRKDLKILEQVTVYTLCARSLFHRVQMKLTDVEWNKQRNIFETDRIGERDVWNVTSRLYDLENEETEKLFNYAKFLSATNS
;
A
#
# COMPACT_ATOMS: atom_id res chain seq x y z
N MET A 1 53.76 18.07 -36.39
CA MET A 1 52.70 17.57 -37.29
C MET A 1 51.51 17.24 -36.42
N GLU A 2 50.83 18.24 -35.86
CA GLU A 2 50.11 19.37 -36.52
C GLU A 2 48.82 18.83 -37.17
N ASP A 3 47.64 19.15 -36.63
CA ASP A 3 46.75 20.28 -37.01
C ASP A 3 45.88 19.94 -38.25
N GLN A 4 44.62 20.38 -38.40
CA GLN A 4 43.81 21.28 -37.57
C GLN A 4 42.29 21.01 -37.65
N ALA A 5 41.54 21.68 -36.77
CA ALA A 5 40.09 21.62 -36.57
C ALA A 5 39.21 22.15 -37.74
N ASN A 6 37.92 21.75 -37.74
CA ASN A 6 36.71 22.60 -37.79
C ASN A 6 35.44 21.70 -37.66
N ASN A 7 34.48 21.94 -36.75
CA ASN A 7 33.34 22.90 -36.80
C ASN A 7 32.31 22.57 -37.92
N THR A 8 30.97 22.58 -37.75
CA THR A 8 30.02 23.02 -36.68
C THR A 8 28.61 22.40 -36.96
N THR A 9 27.52 22.37 -36.16
CA THR A 9 27.08 22.92 -34.84
C THR A 9 25.89 22.09 -34.29
N SER A 10 25.54 22.27 -32.99
CA SER A 10 24.18 22.07 -32.37
C SER A 10 23.64 20.63 -32.19
N SER A 11 22.84 20.28 -31.16
CA SER A 11 22.31 21.08 -30.03
C SER A 11 22.21 20.24 -28.75
N ASN A 12 22.67 20.76 -27.60
CA ASN A 12 22.41 20.14 -26.29
C ASN A 12 20.97 20.44 -25.81
N PRO A 13 20.24 19.46 -25.26
CA PRO A 13 19.00 19.73 -24.55
C PRO A 13 19.28 20.51 -23.26
N LYS A 14 18.43 21.50 -22.93
CA LYS A 14 18.52 22.22 -21.66
C LYS A 14 18.23 21.28 -20.48
N PRO A 15 18.91 21.42 -19.33
CA PRO A 15 18.44 20.81 -18.09
C PRO A 15 17.07 21.39 -17.73
N SER A 16 16.10 20.54 -17.42
CA SER A 16 14.80 20.96 -16.90
C SER A 16 14.94 21.38 -15.44
N GLU A 17 14.73 22.65 -15.14
CA GLU A 17 14.76 23.15 -13.76
C GLU A 17 13.64 22.49 -12.94
N THR A 18 14.00 21.84 -11.84
CA THR A 18 13.04 21.30 -10.89
C THR A 18 12.35 22.44 -10.14
N PRO A 19 11.01 22.44 -10.00
CA PRO A 19 10.31 23.53 -9.31
C PRO A 19 10.64 23.52 -7.81
N VAL A 20 11.51 24.43 -7.39
CA VAL A 20 11.84 24.65 -5.97
C VAL A 20 10.64 25.29 -5.27
N LEU A 21 10.16 24.66 -4.19
CA LEU A 21 9.03 25.18 -3.42
C LEU A 21 9.47 26.36 -2.56
N ASN A 22 9.18 27.59 -3.00
CA ASN A 22 9.46 28.81 -2.24
C ASN A 22 8.48 28.99 -1.06
N ILE A 23 8.68 28.21 0.02
CA ILE A 23 7.95 28.37 1.28
C ILE A 23 8.56 29.54 2.08
N SER A 24 8.20 30.77 1.73
CA SER A 24 8.44 31.92 2.61
C SER A 24 7.38 33.00 2.43
N GLY A 25 6.66 33.33 3.51
CA GLY A 25 5.53 34.24 3.47
C GLY A 25 5.93 35.71 3.58
N LYS A 26 5.93 36.43 2.46
CA LYS A 26 5.81 37.89 2.40
C LYS A 26 5.00 38.30 1.17
N VAL A 27 3.88 38.98 1.39
CA VAL A 27 3.08 39.59 0.31
C VAL A 27 3.52 41.05 0.17
N GLU A 28 4.21 41.37 -0.93
CA GLU A 28 4.52 42.75 -1.28
C GLU A 28 3.47 43.32 -2.24
N THR A 29 2.88 44.47 -1.88
CA THR A 29 1.75 45.10 -2.58
C THR A 29 2.21 46.28 -3.43
N THR A 30 2.81 45.99 -4.58
CA THR A 30 3.28 47.03 -5.53
C THR A 30 2.12 47.74 -6.24
N GLN A 31 2.18 49.07 -6.33
CA GLN A 31 1.06 49.92 -6.72
C GLN A 31 0.89 50.17 -8.23
N LYS A 32 -0.33 50.63 -8.56
CA LYS A 32 -0.88 51.00 -9.88
C LYS A 32 0.00 51.95 -10.71
N THR A 33 -0.04 51.79 -12.04
CA THR A 33 -0.09 52.88 -13.06
C THR A 33 -0.58 52.30 -14.40
N PRO A 34 -0.92 53.10 -15.43
CA PRO A 34 -2.15 53.87 -15.56
C PRO A 34 -3.10 53.32 -16.66
N ARG A 35 -4.28 53.93 -16.81
CA ARG A 35 -5.29 53.54 -17.83
C ARG A 35 -4.88 53.93 -19.26
N THR A 36 -5.13 53.04 -20.21
CA THR A 36 -5.39 53.39 -21.63
C THR A 36 -6.68 52.70 -22.08
N MET A 37 -7.62 53.43 -22.70
CA MET A 37 -8.91 52.85 -23.10
C MET A 37 -8.82 52.13 -24.45
N GLY A 38 -8.82 50.79 -24.40
CA GLY A 38 -9.01 49.91 -25.56
C GLY A 38 -10.46 49.43 -25.66
N LYS A 39 -11.01 49.41 -26.88
CA LYS A 39 -12.40 49.03 -27.18
C LYS A 39 -12.73 47.63 -26.64
N LYS A 40 -13.92 47.45 -26.04
CA LYS A 40 -14.48 46.12 -25.71
C LYS A 40 -14.48 45.23 -26.96
N LYS A 41 -13.75 44.11 -26.90
CA LYS A 41 -14.19 42.86 -27.53
C LYS A 41 -14.96 42.07 -26.47
N ALA A 42 -15.83 41.15 -26.88
CA ALA A 42 -16.44 40.21 -25.94
C ALA A 42 -15.35 39.27 -25.39
N ASP A 43 -15.34 39.07 -24.09
CA ASP A 43 -14.43 38.12 -23.45
C ASP A 43 -14.74 36.69 -23.92
N PRO A 44 -13.73 35.84 -24.18
CA PRO A 44 -13.98 34.41 -24.29
C PRO A 44 -14.56 33.89 -22.96
N PRO A 45 -15.40 32.84 -22.98
CA PRO A 45 -15.91 32.26 -21.74
C PRO A 45 -14.74 31.86 -20.84
N PRO A 46 -14.82 32.09 -19.52
CA PRO A 46 -13.76 31.69 -18.60
C PRO A 46 -13.53 30.17 -18.73
N PRO A 47 -12.28 29.70 -18.65
CA PRO A 47 -12.01 28.27 -18.71
C PRO A 47 -12.77 27.57 -17.60
N THR A 48 -13.61 26.61 -17.96
CA THR A 48 -14.39 25.80 -17.00
C THR A 48 -13.42 25.00 -16.15
N VAL A 49 -13.04 25.56 -14.99
CA VAL A 49 -12.29 24.85 -13.96
C VAL A 49 -13.12 23.61 -13.61
N PRO A 50 -12.59 22.38 -13.79
CA PRO A 50 -13.33 21.18 -13.43
C PRO A 50 -13.64 21.24 -11.94
N GLU A 51 -14.93 21.23 -11.60
CA GLU A 51 -15.39 21.34 -10.22
C GLU A 51 -14.77 20.19 -9.41
N THR A 52 -13.98 20.52 -8.38
CA THR A 52 -13.18 19.54 -7.63
C THR A 52 -14.07 18.42 -7.10
N PRO A 53 -13.87 17.17 -7.53
CA PRO A 53 -14.84 16.10 -7.31
C PRO A 53 -15.00 15.83 -5.82
N LYS A 54 -16.23 15.95 -5.33
CA LYS A 54 -16.58 15.84 -3.91
C LYS A 54 -16.26 14.43 -3.38
N ILE A 55 -15.10 14.30 -2.76
CA ILE A 55 -14.50 13.02 -2.33
C ILE A 55 -15.49 12.23 -1.47
N ASN A 56 -15.79 11.02 -1.93
CA ASN A 56 -16.66 10.05 -1.28
C ASN A 56 -16.22 8.62 -1.65
N PRO A 57 -16.74 7.56 -1.00
CA PRO A 57 -16.29 6.18 -1.25
C PRO A 57 -16.46 5.70 -2.71
N THR A 58 -17.40 6.29 -3.47
CA THR A 58 -17.64 5.94 -4.88
C THR A 58 -16.76 6.70 -5.87
N THR A 59 -16.17 7.85 -5.50
CA THR A 59 -15.21 8.60 -6.32
C THR A 59 -13.75 8.26 -6.01
N PHE A 60 -13.45 7.75 -4.81
CA PHE A 60 -12.10 7.39 -4.40
C PHE A 60 -11.34 6.48 -5.39
N PRO A 61 -11.93 5.43 -6.01
CA PRO A 61 -11.24 4.62 -7.03
C PRO A 61 -10.90 5.41 -8.31
N VAL A 62 -11.76 6.36 -8.71
CA VAL A 62 -11.55 7.20 -9.90
C VAL A 62 -10.42 8.21 -9.68
N ILE A 63 -10.35 8.79 -8.48
CA ILE A 63 -9.27 9.70 -8.07
C ILE A 63 -7.93 8.95 -8.03
N MET A 64 -7.88 7.79 -7.38
CA MET A 64 -6.67 6.94 -7.37
C MET A 64 -6.25 6.50 -8.77
N GLY A 65 -7.20 6.17 -9.66
CA GLY A 65 -6.92 5.88 -11.07
C GLY A 65 -6.29 7.05 -11.81
N ARG A 66 -6.83 8.27 -11.66
CA ARG A 66 -6.30 9.50 -12.27
C ARG A 66 -4.88 9.81 -11.80
N ILE A 67 -4.64 9.79 -10.48
CA ILE A 67 -3.33 10.08 -9.89
C ILE A 67 -2.28 9.06 -10.37
N LEU A 68 -2.57 7.76 -10.29
CA LEU A 68 -1.58 6.71 -10.50
C LEU A 68 -1.36 6.36 -11.98
N LEU A 69 -2.41 6.41 -12.82
CA LEU A 69 -2.37 5.98 -14.22
C LEU A 69 -2.30 7.15 -15.21
N LYS A 70 -2.48 8.39 -14.76
CA LYS A 70 -2.54 9.62 -15.60
C LYS A 70 -3.58 9.60 -16.72
N SER A 71 -4.55 8.68 -16.68
CA SER A 71 -5.69 8.72 -17.60
C SER A 71 -6.80 9.63 -17.05
N ASN A 72 -7.40 10.42 -17.94
CA ASN A 72 -8.61 11.20 -17.64
C ASN A 72 -9.89 10.36 -17.79
N ASP A 73 -9.80 9.24 -18.50
CA ASP A 73 -10.92 8.35 -18.79
C ASP A 73 -11.49 7.80 -17.48
N PRO A 74 -12.82 7.86 -17.26
CA PRO A 74 -13.41 7.17 -16.13
C PRO A 74 -13.18 5.66 -16.31
N PRO A 75 -12.78 4.91 -15.27
CA PRO A 75 -12.67 3.46 -15.38
C PRO A 75 -14.02 2.88 -15.82
N GLU A 76 -13.99 1.89 -16.71
CA GLU A 76 -15.20 1.25 -17.21
C GLU A 76 -16.10 0.79 -16.04
N PRO A 77 -17.44 0.88 -16.16
CA PRO A 77 -18.36 0.60 -15.07
C PRO A 77 -18.26 -0.87 -14.66
N VAL A 78 -17.46 -1.15 -13.63
CA VAL A 78 -17.00 -2.51 -13.34
C VAL A 78 -18.17 -3.44 -13.05
N SER A 79 -18.22 -4.55 -13.79
CA SER A 79 -19.29 -5.54 -13.79
C SER A 79 -19.50 -6.16 -12.41
N LYS A 80 -20.41 -5.56 -11.61
CA LYS A 80 -20.84 -6.02 -10.27
C LYS A 80 -19.70 -6.66 -9.45
N MET A 81 -18.64 -5.89 -9.16
CA MET A 81 -17.56 -6.33 -8.27
C MET A 81 -18.14 -6.94 -6.98
N ASN A 82 -17.85 -8.22 -6.73
CA ASN A 82 -18.21 -8.85 -5.48
C ASN A 82 -17.14 -8.52 -4.43
N LEU A 83 -17.53 -7.94 -3.29
CA LEU A 83 -16.57 -7.51 -2.27
C LEU A 83 -15.79 -8.69 -1.67
N SER A 84 -16.32 -9.92 -1.75
CA SER A 84 -15.61 -11.16 -1.38
C SER A 84 -14.37 -11.43 -2.23
N ASP A 85 -14.36 -11.02 -3.51
CA ASP A 85 -13.24 -11.22 -4.44
C ASP A 85 -11.98 -10.47 -4.01
N PHE A 86 -12.14 -9.45 -3.15
CA PHE A 86 -11.07 -8.59 -2.65
C PHE A 86 -10.70 -8.86 -1.18
N LYS A 87 -11.41 -9.75 -0.48
CA LYS A 87 -11.07 -10.10 0.90
C LYS A 87 -9.84 -11.00 0.94
N GLN A 88 -8.73 -10.45 1.44
CA GLN A 88 -7.49 -11.18 1.67
C GLN A 88 -7.30 -11.45 3.17
N TYR A 89 -6.68 -12.59 3.47
CA TYR A 89 -6.39 -13.01 4.83
C TYR A 89 -4.93 -13.42 4.96
N LEU A 90 -4.26 -12.93 6.00
CA LEU A 90 -3.08 -13.59 6.54
C LEU A 90 -3.53 -14.74 7.44
N CYS A 91 -3.05 -15.94 7.15
CA CYS A 91 -3.50 -17.17 7.80
C CYS A 91 -2.32 -17.85 8.52
N LEU A 92 -2.52 -18.26 9.77
CA LEU A 92 -1.55 -19.07 10.52
C LEU A 92 -2.17 -20.41 10.93
N LEU A 93 -1.47 -21.51 10.62
CA LEU A 93 -1.68 -22.80 11.28
C LEU A 93 -0.72 -22.91 12.48
N CYS A 94 -1.26 -22.93 13.69
CA CYS A 94 -0.49 -22.99 14.93
C CYS A 94 -0.39 -24.44 15.44
N MET A 95 0.83 -24.85 15.81
CA MET A 95 1.19 -26.23 16.15
C MET A 95 2.12 -26.26 17.37
N ASP A 96 1.83 -27.12 18.33
CA ASP A 96 2.71 -27.43 19.45
C ASP A 96 3.78 -28.45 19.03
N LYS A 97 4.99 -28.30 19.57
CA LYS A 97 6.15 -29.19 19.38
C LYS A 97 6.63 -29.68 20.75
N PRO A 98 5.93 -30.66 21.37
CA PRO A 98 6.07 -30.95 22.79
C PRO A 98 7.49 -31.31 23.22
N SER A 99 8.21 -32.05 22.37
CA SER A 99 9.58 -32.51 22.58
C SER A 99 10.62 -31.39 22.69
N LYS A 100 10.31 -30.19 22.19
CA LYS A 100 11.16 -28.99 22.30
C LYS A 100 10.54 -27.86 23.13
N ARG A 101 9.29 -28.02 23.61
CA ARG A 101 8.48 -26.93 24.19
C ARG A 101 8.47 -25.68 23.29
N LYS A 102 8.20 -25.85 22.00
CA LYS A 102 8.07 -24.73 21.05
C LYS A 102 6.68 -24.67 20.44
N LEU A 103 6.17 -23.46 20.25
CA LEU A 103 5.04 -23.16 19.37
C LEU A 103 5.60 -22.92 17.96
N VAL A 104 5.05 -23.62 16.97
CA VAL A 104 5.42 -23.54 15.56
C VAL A 104 4.23 -23.02 14.76
N SER A 105 4.44 -21.97 13.98
CA SER A 105 3.39 -21.34 13.17
C SER A 105 3.77 -21.38 11.69
N HIS A 106 2.91 -21.99 10.86
CA HIS A 106 3.00 -21.86 9.39
C HIS A 106 2.11 -20.71 8.95
N MET A 107 2.73 -19.64 8.46
CA MET A 107 2.09 -18.44 7.92
C MET A 107 1.90 -18.57 6.40
N PHE A 108 0.71 -18.29 5.91
CA PHE A 108 0.35 -18.29 4.48
C PHE A 108 -0.70 -17.21 4.18
N ILE A 109 -1.07 -17.04 2.91
CA ILE A 109 -2.06 -16.07 2.45
C ILE A 109 -3.22 -16.83 1.78
N SER A 110 -4.46 -16.37 2.00
CA SER A 110 -5.64 -16.87 1.30
C SER A 110 -6.69 -15.76 1.08
N ASN A 111 -7.84 -16.11 0.50
CA ASN A 111 -8.99 -15.26 0.23
C ASN A 111 -10.30 -15.96 0.65
N GLU A 112 -11.43 -15.23 0.67
CA GLU A 112 -12.71 -15.75 1.20
C GLU A 112 -13.24 -17.00 0.46
N LYS A 113 -12.85 -17.25 -0.80
CA LYS A 113 -13.29 -18.43 -1.57
C LYS A 113 -12.43 -19.66 -1.31
N GLU A 114 -11.15 -19.46 -1.01
CA GLU A 114 -10.16 -20.54 -0.95
C GLU A 114 -9.73 -20.91 0.48
N LEU A 115 -10.12 -20.09 1.48
CA LEU A 115 -9.70 -20.15 2.89
C LEU A 115 -9.66 -21.58 3.49
N ASP A 116 -10.81 -22.26 3.50
CA ASP A 116 -10.92 -23.63 4.04
C ASP A 116 -10.06 -24.62 3.24
N SER A 117 -10.01 -24.44 1.91
CA SER A 117 -9.20 -25.29 1.03
C SER A 117 -7.71 -25.12 1.32
N ASP A 118 -7.25 -23.91 1.61
CA ASP A 118 -5.84 -23.62 1.92
C ASP A 118 -5.47 -24.09 3.33
N PHE A 119 -6.33 -23.90 4.33
CA PHE A 119 -6.15 -24.51 5.64
C PHE A 119 -6.10 -26.03 5.57
N LEU A 120 -6.90 -26.67 4.71
CA LEU A 120 -6.83 -28.12 4.46
C LEU A 120 -5.55 -28.54 3.72
N LYS A 121 -5.10 -27.78 2.71
CA LYS A 121 -3.81 -27.99 2.03
C LYS A 121 -2.65 -27.93 3.03
N VAL A 122 -2.60 -26.89 3.87
CA VAL A 122 -1.53 -26.70 4.85
C VAL A 122 -1.62 -27.71 6.01
N ARG A 123 -2.82 -28.04 6.52
CA ARG A 123 -3.02 -29.09 7.56
C ARG A 123 -2.44 -30.43 7.12
N LYS A 124 -2.68 -30.85 5.87
CA LYS A 124 -2.21 -32.15 5.33
C LYS A 124 -0.68 -32.29 5.28
N ILE A 125 0.07 -31.18 5.28
CA ILE A 125 1.55 -31.19 5.38
C ILE A 125 2.01 -31.72 6.76
N TYR A 126 1.19 -31.54 7.80
CA TYR A 126 1.53 -31.81 9.20
C TYR A 126 0.71 -32.93 9.85
N GLU A 127 -0.38 -33.37 9.24
CA GLU A 127 -1.30 -34.38 9.78
C GLU A 127 -0.62 -35.72 10.16
N ASN A 128 0.47 -36.10 9.47
CA ASN A 128 1.25 -37.31 9.75
C ASN A 128 2.51 -37.07 10.62
N ARG A 129 2.74 -35.84 11.11
CA ARG A 129 3.92 -35.45 11.91
C ARG A 129 3.75 -35.82 13.38
N LYS A 130 4.32 -36.96 13.80
CA LYS A 130 4.30 -37.39 15.22
C LYS A 130 5.06 -36.44 16.17
N ASP A 131 5.89 -35.54 15.64
CA ASP A 131 6.63 -34.50 16.37
C ASP A 131 5.83 -33.21 16.62
N LEU A 132 4.64 -33.08 16.01
CA LEU A 132 3.81 -31.87 16.08
C LEU A 132 2.36 -32.21 16.45
N LYS A 133 1.71 -31.31 17.20
CA LYS A 133 0.27 -31.35 17.48
C LYS A 133 -0.37 -30.07 16.98
N ILE A 134 -1.31 -30.16 16.04
CA ILE A 134 -2.08 -29.01 15.59
C ILE A 134 -2.92 -28.47 16.76
N LEU A 135 -2.85 -27.15 16.98
CA LEU A 135 -3.62 -26.45 18.01
C LEU A 135 -4.80 -25.71 17.41
N GLU A 136 -4.52 -24.71 16.56
CA GLU A 136 -5.48 -23.67 16.19
C GLU A 136 -5.20 -23.13 14.78
N GLN A 137 -6.22 -22.48 14.20
CA GLN A 137 -6.17 -21.79 12.92
C GLN A 137 -6.53 -20.33 13.16
N VAL A 138 -5.62 -19.41 12.82
CA VAL A 138 -5.78 -17.97 13.04
C VAL A 138 -5.89 -17.26 11.70
N THR A 139 -6.85 -16.34 11.57
CA THR A 139 -7.07 -15.53 10.37
C THR A 139 -7.12 -14.06 10.71
N VAL A 140 -6.27 -13.27 10.04
CA VAL A 140 -6.24 -11.81 10.12
C VAL A 140 -6.66 -11.27 8.77
N TYR A 141 -7.87 -10.71 8.71
CA TYR A 141 -8.34 -9.95 7.55
C TYR A 141 -7.45 -8.72 7.35
N THR A 142 -7.09 -8.40 6.11
CA THR A 142 -6.29 -7.21 5.81
C THR A 142 -6.46 -6.80 4.35
N LEU A 143 -6.29 -5.50 4.07
CA LEU A 143 -6.42 -4.92 2.73
C LEU A 143 -5.32 -5.39 1.75
N CYS A 144 -4.17 -5.84 2.26
CA CYS A 144 -3.12 -6.46 1.45
C CYS A 144 -2.36 -7.51 2.25
N ALA A 145 -2.77 -8.77 2.16
CA ALA A 145 -2.17 -9.86 2.93
C ALA A 145 -0.69 -10.08 2.58
N ARG A 146 -0.24 -9.72 1.37
CA ARG A 146 1.18 -9.73 1.00
C ARG A 146 2.00 -8.66 1.73
N SER A 147 1.45 -7.46 1.94
CA SER A 147 2.14 -6.41 2.72
C SER A 147 2.27 -6.85 4.18
N LEU A 148 1.19 -7.32 4.78
CA LEU A 148 1.20 -7.80 6.16
C LEU A 148 2.14 -9.01 6.35
N PHE A 149 2.11 -9.99 5.44
CA PHE A 149 3.02 -11.15 5.45
C PHE A 149 4.50 -10.71 5.48
N HIS A 150 4.91 -9.79 4.59
CA HIS A 150 6.27 -9.26 4.60
C HIS A 150 6.58 -8.38 5.82
N ARG A 151 5.62 -7.61 6.33
CA ARG A 151 5.80 -6.84 7.56
C ARG A 151 6.04 -7.75 8.77
N VAL A 152 5.29 -8.84 8.88
CA VAL A 152 5.46 -9.87 9.92
C VAL A 152 6.84 -10.52 9.82
N GLN A 153 7.31 -10.88 8.62
CA GLN A 153 8.69 -11.37 8.39
C GLN A 153 9.79 -10.38 8.82
N MET A 154 9.50 -9.08 8.85
CA MET A 154 10.46 -8.01 9.18
C MET A 154 10.33 -7.49 10.61
N LYS A 155 9.20 -7.72 11.29
CA LYS A 155 8.90 -7.22 12.64
C LYS A 155 8.94 -8.31 13.72
N LEU A 156 8.64 -9.56 13.39
CA LEU A 156 8.92 -10.71 14.28
C LEU A 156 10.40 -11.10 14.10
N THR A 157 11.28 -10.40 14.83
CA THR A 157 12.73 -10.62 14.82
C THR A 157 13.21 -11.53 15.95
N ASP A 158 12.33 -11.78 16.91
CA ASP A 158 12.47 -12.59 18.12
C ASP A 158 12.06 -14.06 17.93
N VAL A 159 11.88 -14.51 16.68
CA VAL A 159 11.37 -15.85 16.33
C VAL A 159 12.30 -16.59 15.37
N GLU A 160 12.39 -17.93 15.51
CA GLU A 160 13.23 -18.78 14.66
C GLU A 160 12.56 -19.06 13.31
N TRP A 161 12.80 -18.20 12.32
CA TRP A 161 12.30 -18.38 10.95
C TRP A 161 12.98 -19.54 10.19
N ASN A 162 12.20 -20.28 9.40
CA ASN A 162 12.71 -21.22 8.42
C ASN A 162 13.33 -20.49 7.19
N LYS A 163 14.07 -21.23 6.35
CA LYS A 163 14.74 -20.69 5.15
C LYS A 163 13.79 -19.97 4.17
N GLN A 164 12.52 -20.37 4.13
CA GLN A 164 11.49 -19.79 3.25
C GLN A 164 10.73 -18.61 3.90
N ARG A 165 11.02 -18.28 5.17
CA ARG A 165 10.34 -17.28 6.01
C ARG A 165 8.80 -17.40 6.00
N ASN A 166 8.27 -18.61 5.91
CA ASN A 166 6.83 -18.91 6.01
C ASN A 166 6.49 -19.78 7.23
N ILE A 167 7.49 -20.31 7.94
CA ILE A 167 7.32 -21.04 9.20
C ILE A 167 8.26 -20.40 10.22
N PHE A 168 7.77 -20.18 11.44
CA PHE A 168 8.61 -19.77 12.56
C PHE A 168 8.37 -20.63 13.80
N GLU A 169 9.41 -20.80 14.62
CA GLU A 169 9.30 -21.39 15.96
C GLU A 169 9.52 -20.32 17.05
N THR A 170 8.74 -20.42 18.12
CA THR A 170 8.81 -19.59 19.34
C THR A 170 8.85 -20.50 20.56
N ASP A 171 9.53 -20.08 21.62
CA ASP A 171 9.56 -20.86 22.86
C ASP A 171 8.19 -20.80 23.55
N ARG A 172 7.70 -21.96 24.00
CA ARG A 172 6.38 -22.10 24.61
C ARG A 172 6.48 -21.91 26.12
N ILE A 173 6.00 -20.76 26.59
CA ILE A 173 6.01 -20.31 27.98
C ILE A 173 4.67 -20.68 28.66
N GLY A 174 3.57 -20.77 27.91
CA GLY A 174 2.26 -21.12 28.46
C GLY A 174 1.20 -21.52 27.41
N GLU A 175 -0.07 -21.37 27.79
CA GLU A 175 -1.22 -21.67 26.93
C GLU A 175 -1.66 -20.46 26.09
N ARG A 176 -1.28 -19.24 26.51
CA ARG A 176 -1.62 -17.99 25.81
C ARG A 176 -0.66 -17.62 24.68
N ASP A 177 0.32 -18.46 24.35
CA ASP A 177 1.36 -18.08 23.39
C ASP A 177 0.80 -17.89 21.97
N VAL A 178 -0.24 -18.65 21.59
CA VAL A 178 -0.98 -18.42 20.35
C VAL A 178 -1.68 -17.05 20.38
N TRP A 179 -2.32 -16.68 21.50
CA TRP A 179 -2.93 -15.36 21.67
C TRP A 179 -1.90 -14.23 21.60
N ASN A 180 -0.72 -14.41 22.18
CA ASN A 180 0.38 -13.43 22.13
C ASN A 180 0.88 -13.21 20.70
N VAL A 181 1.00 -14.27 19.89
CA VAL A 181 1.30 -14.16 18.45
C VAL A 181 0.16 -13.45 17.72
N THR A 182 -1.08 -13.87 17.90
CA THR A 182 -2.27 -13.30 17.25
C THR A 182 -2.44 -11.81 17.56
N SER A 183 -2.25 -11.38 18.80
CA SER A 183 -2.28 -9.96 19.18
C SER A 183 -1.28 -9.15 18.36
N ARG A 184 -0.02 -9.60 18.29
CA ARG A 184 1.04 -8.91 17.52
C ARG A 184 0.76 -8.86 16.02
N LEU A 185 -0.01 -9.80 15.47
CA LEU A 185 -0.46 -9.74 14.07
C LEU A 185 -1.52 -8.66 13.87
N TYR A 186 -2.48 -8.54 14.78
CA TYR A 186 -3.45 -7.43 14.74
C TYR A 186 -2.78 -6.07 14.99
N ASP A 187 -1.80 -5.97 15.88
CA ASP A 187 -1.03 -4.74 16.07
C ASP A 187 -0.33 -4.31 14.76
N LEU A 188 0.28 -5.26 14.05
CA LEU A 188 0.93 -5.01 12.76
C LEU A 188 -0.04 -4.74 11.61
N GLU A 189 -1.27 -5.25 11.67
CA GLU A 189 -2.36 -4.94 10.72
C GLU A 189 -2.87 -3.51 10.95
N ASN A 190 -3.15 -3.14 12.20
CA ASN A 190 -3.49 -1.77 12.58
C ASN A 190 -2.39 -0.77 12.15
N GLU A 191 -1.10 -1.09 12.33
CA GLU A 191 0.01 -0.26 11.83
C GLU A 191 0.02 -0.07 10.29
N GLU A 192 -0.54 -1.00 9.50
CA GLU A 192 -0.64 -0.88 8.03
C GLU A 192 -1.90 -0.10 7.63
N THR A 193 -3.02 -0.42 8.26
CA THR A 193 -4.31 0.24 8.02
C THR A 193 -4.27 1.71 8.44
N GLU A 194 -3.62 2.07 9.56
CA GLU A 194 -3.40 3.48 9.94
C GLU A 194 -2.53 4.23 8.92
N LYS A 195 -1.47 3.60 8.40
CA LYS A 195 -0.63 4.19 7.34
C LYS A 195 -1.43 4.47 6.07
N LEU A 196 -2.29 3.54 5.65
CA LEU A 196 -3.17 3.77 4.50
C LEU A 196 -4.17 4.89 4.75
N PHE A 197 -4.78 4.95 5.94
CA PHE A 197 -5.68 6.06 6.31
C PHE A 197 -4.95 7.41 6.33
N ASN A 198 -3.72 7.47 6.85
CA ASN A 198 -2.94 8.70 6.89
C ASN A 198 -2.48 9.15 5.49
N TYR A 199 -2.17 8.20 4.59
CA TYR A 199 -1.92 8.49 3.16
C TYR A 199 -3.19 8.98 2.44
N ALA A 200 -4.36 8.38 2.70
CA ALA A 200 -5.63 8.83 2.15
C ALA A 200 -6.03 10.23 2.65
N LYS A 201 -5.79 10.55 3.94
CA LYS A 201 -5.93 11.91 4.49
C LYS A 201 -5.02 12.90 3.77
N PHE A 202 -3.76 12.52 3.52
CA PHE A 202 -2.80 13.36 2.80
C PHE A 202 -3.29 13.69 1.38
N LEU A 203 -3.63 12.68 0.57
CA LEU A 203 -4.13 12.88 -0.81
C LEU A 203 -5.41 13.75 -0.85
N SER A 204 -6.31 13.54 0.12
CA SER A 204 -7.53 14.34 0.28
C SER A 204 -7.22 15.81 0.60
N ALA A 205 -6.20 16.07 1.43
CA ALA A 205 -5.75 17.42 1.76
C ALA A 205 -4.94 18.10 0.64
N THR A 206 -4.28 17.34 -0.24
CA THR A 206 -3.46 17.88 -1.33
C THR A 206 -4.19 18.05 -2.67
N ASN A 207 -5.47 17.69 -2.78
CA ASN A 207 -6.28 17.79 -4.02
C ASN A 207 -5.55 17.25 -5.27
N SER A 208 -4.96 16.06 -5.13
CA SER A 208 -4.15 15.40 -6.17
C SER A 208 -4.98 14.66 -7.22
#